data_AF-A0A2R3N1C4-F1
#
_entry.id   AF-A0A2R3N1C4-F1
#
_cell.length_a   1.000
_cell.length_b   1.000
_cell.length_c   1.000
_cell.angle_alpha   90.00
_cell.angle_beta   90.00
_cell.angle_gamma   90.00
#
_symmetry.space_group_name_H-M   'P 1'
#
loop_
_entity.id
_entity.type
_entity.pdbx_description
1 polymer ?
#
loop_
_entity_poly.entity_id
_entity_poly.type
_entity_poly.pdbx_seq_one_letter_code
_entity_poly.pdbx_strand_id
1 'polypeptide(L)'
;MEDDKKYLYDRLIRLGDMMGDGCHHEPDGKWIEREYRDTLKLLGLSPKKSVKRDTKSINKFMEKRLQDVRCECGGKLFQSRKGSFIATCSICGKRYKLGARKRG
;
A
#
# COMPACT_ATOMS: atom_id res chain seq x y z
N MET A 1 7.87 -28.75 -9.67
CA MET A 1 8.62 -27.80 -8.81
C MET A 1 9.73 -27.08 -9.57
N GLU A 2 10.54 -27.75 -10.39
CA GLU A 2 11.54 -27.07 -11.25
C GLU A 2 10.93 -26.62 -12.60
N ASP A 3 10.05 -27.44 -13.18
CA ASP A 3 9.32 -27.14 -14.42
C ASP A 3 8.42 -25.90 -14.29
N ASP A 4 7.80 -25.70 -13.13
CA ASP A 4 6.92 -24.54 -12.87
C ASP A 4 7.72 -23.22 -12.92
N LYS A 5 8.95 -23.24 -12.40
CA LYS A 5 9.82 -22.08 -12.39
C LYS A 5 10.37 -21.79 -13.79
N LYS A 6 10.75 -22.83 -14.52
CA LYS A 6 11.18 -22.72 -15.93
C LYS A 6 10.06 -22.14 -16.80
N TYR A 7 8.83 -22.65 -16.65
CA TYR A 7 7.65 -22.12 -17.34
C TYR A 7 7.43 -20.63 -17.07
N LEU A 8 7.60 -20.19 -15.81
CA LEU A 8 7.48 -18.77 -15.46
C LEU A 8 8.61 -17.91 -16.08
N TYR A 9 9.84 -18.42 -16.18
CA TYR A 9 10.91 -17.71 -16.89
C TYR A 9 10.67 -17.61 -18.39
N ASP A 10 10.24 -18.70 -19.03
CA ASP A 10 9.92 -18.72 -20.47
C ASP A 10 8.77 -17.74 -20.77
N ARG A 11 7.76 -17.69 -19.90
CA ARG A 11 6.67 -16.72 -19.98
C ARG A 11 7.18 -15.29 -19.83
N LEU A 12 8.08 -15.04 -18.87
CA LEU A 12 8.67 -13.73 -18.65
C LEU A 12 9.44 -13.22 -19.87
N ILE A 13 10.20 -14.09 -20.54
CA ILE A 13 10.95 -13.77 -21.77
C ILE A 13 9.98 -13.37 -22.88
N ARG A 14 8.96 -14.20 -23.17
CA ARG A 14 7.97 -13.91 -24.22
C ARG A 14 7.23 -12.60 -23.98
N LEU A 15 6.81 -12.33 -22.73
CA LEU A 15 6.18 -11.06 -22.37
C LEU A 15 7.15 -9.88 -22.53
N GLY A 16 8.43 -10.08 -22.23
CA GLY A 16 9.50 -9.11 -22.47
C GLY A 16 9.68 -8.78 -23.94
N ASP A 17 9.70 -9.79 -24.82
CA ASP A 17 9.79 -9.61 -26.27
C ASP A 17 8.60 -8.82 -26.80
N MET A 18 7.37 -9.19 -26.41
CA MET A 18 6.16 -8.43 -26.77
C MET A 18 6.18 -6.98 -26.26
N MET A 19 6.77 -6.73 -25.09
CA MET A 19 6.97 -5.37 -24.60
C MET A 19 8.00 -4.60 -25.42
N GLY A 20 9.10 -5.26 -25.82
CA GLY A 20 10.15 -4.71 -26.69
C GLY A 20 9.64 -4.34 -28.08
N ASP A 21 8.72 -5.15 -28.62
CA ASP A 21 8.02 -4.88 -29.89
C ASP A 21 6.97 -3.76 -29.77
N GLY A 22 6.72 -3.24 -28.57
CA GLY A 22 5.80 -2.13 -28.34
C GLY A 22 4.33 -2.53 -28.22
N CYS A 23 3.99 -3.83 -28.25
CA CYS A 23 2.60 -4.31 -28.17
C CYS A 23 1.88 -3.79 -26.91
N HIS A 24 2.60 -3.57 -25.81
CA HIS A 24 2.02 -3.06 -24.56
C HIS A 24 1.52 -1.60 -24.61
N HIS A 25 1.87 -0.85 -25.66
CA HIS A 25 1.37 0.51 -25.90
C HIS A 25 0.08 0.55 -26.73
N GLU A 26 -0.33 -0.58 -27.31
CA GLU A 26 -1.56 -0.68 -28.07
C GLU A 26 -2.80 -0.54 -27.15
N PRO A 27 -3.98 -0.19 -27.69
CA PRO A 27 -5.19 0.03 -26.90
C PRO A 27 -5.55 -1.12 -25.95
N ASP A 28 -5.32 -2.37 -26.38
CA ASP A 28 -5.50 -3.58 -25.56
C ASP A 28 -4.18 -4.15 -25.01
N GLY A 29 -3.02 -3.56 -25.32
CA GLY A 29 -1.70 -4.06 -24.94
C GLY A 29 -1.40 -4.09 -23.45
N LYS A 30 -2.19 -3.39 -22.62
CA LYS A 30 -1.96 -3.24 -21.18
C LYS A 30 -1.93 -4.57 -20.41
N TRP A 31 -2.55 -5.62 -20.93
CA TRP A 31 -2.52 -6.93 -20.27
C TRP A 31 -1.10 -7.51 -20.24
N ILE A 32 -0.26 -7.22 -21.25
CA ILE A 32 1.12 -7.70 -21.36
C ILE A 32 1.95 -7.18 -20.19
N GLU A 33 1.89 -5.87 -19.93
CA GLU A 33 2.58 -5.25 -18.80
C GLU A 33 2.08 -5.79 -17.45
N ARG A 34 0.76 -6.02 -17.32
CA ARG A 34 0.17 -6.59 -16.10
C ARG A 34 0.69 -8.00 -15.84
N GLU A 35 0.64 -8.87 -16.84
CA GLU A 35 1.13 -10.24 -16.73
C GLU A 35 2.64 -10.32 -16.47
N TYR A 36 3.42 -9.44 -17.11
CA TYR A 36 4.86 -9.37 -16.88
C TYR A 36 5.15 -9.09 -15.40
N ARG A 37 4.47 -8.11 -14.82
CA ARG A 37 4.58 -7.76 -13.40
C ARG A 37 4.12 -8.87 -12.47
N ASP A 38 3.07 -9.61 -12.83
CA ASP A 38 2.58 -10.72 -12.01
C ASP A 38 3.51 -11.93 -12.07
N THR A 39 4.08 -12.22 -13.25
CA THR A 39 5.11 -13.26 -13.43
C THR A 39 6.37 -12.94 -12.61
N LEU A 40 6.81 -11.68 -12.58
CA LEU A 40 7.90 -11.23 -11.71
C LEU A 40 7.62 -11.44 -10.22
N LYS A 41 6.36 -11.28 -9.76
CA LYS A 41 6.00 -11.55 -8.36
C LYS A 41 6.06 -13.04 -8.05
N LEU A 42 5.54 -13.89 -8.95
CA LEU A 42 5.57 -15.35 -8.79
C LEU A 42 7.01 -15.88 -8.73
N LEU A 43 7.92 -15.30 -9.52
CA LEU A 43 9.35 -15.62 -9.50
C LEU A 43 10.11 -15.02 -8.32
N GLY A 44 9.49 -14.14 -7.53
CA GLY A 44 10.16 -13.42 -6.44
C GLY A 44 11.15 -12.34 -6.90
N LEU A 45 11.11 -11.96 -8.18
CA LEU A 45 11.98 -10.95 -8.81
C LEU A 45 11.39 -9.54 -8.73
N SER A 46 10.10 -9.41 -8.41
CA SER A 46 9.47 -8.10 -8.28
C SER A 46 10.19 -7.25 -7.22
N PRO A 47 10.57 -6.00 -7.53
CA PRO A 47 11.16 -5.11 -6.54
C PRO A 47 10.20 -4.96 -5.36
N LYS A 48 10.72 -5.11 -4.14
CA LYS A 48 9.95 -4.85 -2.93
C LYS A 48 9.55 -3.37 -2.96
N LYS A 49 8.27 -3.09 -3.23
CA LYS A 49 7.73 -1.73 -3.07
C LYS A 49 7.88 -1.37 -1.60
N SER A 50 8.87 -0.53 -1.29
CA SER A 50 8.90 0.13 0.01
C SER A 50 7.71 1.10 0.02
N VAL A 51 6.62 0.66 0.65
CA VAL A 51 5.52 1.58 0.95
C VAL A 51 6.06 2.53 2.01
N LYS A 52 6.68 3.63 1.57
CA LYS A 52 7.09 4.72 2.46
C LYS A 52 5.83 5.28 3.09
N ARG A 53 5.46 4.76 4.26
CA ARG A 53 4.39 5.31 5.06
C ARG A 53 4.89 6.63 5.61
N ASP A 54 4.24 7.72 5.24
CA ASP A 54 4.51 9.05 5.81
C ASP A 54 4.01 9.10 7.26
N THR A 55 4.71 8.38 8.12
CA THR A 55 4.39 8.23 9.54
C THR A 55 4.59 9.56 10.27
N LYS A 56 5.54 10.37 9.81
CA LYS A 56 5.89 11.66 10.42
C LYS A 56 4.75 12.67 10.25
N SER A 57 4.20 12.82 9.04
CA SER A 57 3.08 13.75 8.83
C SER A 57 1.82 13.32 9.59
N ILE A 58 1.53 12.02 9.60
CA ILE A 58 0.37 11.48 10.33
C ILE A 58 0.48 11.75 11.83
N ASN A 59 1.66 11.53 12.43
CA ASN A 59 1.86 11.79 13.85
C ASN A 59 1.70 13.27 14.18
N LYS A 60 2.30 14.16 13.39
CA LYS A 60 2.17 15.62 13.58
C LYS A 60 0.72 16.10 13.46
N PHE A 61 -0.05 15.52 12.54
CA PHE A 61 -1.48 15.78 12.42
C PHE A 61 -2.24 15.31 13.67
N MET A 62 -1.97 14.09 14.14
CA MET A 62 -2.62 13.54 15.32
C MET A 62 -2.29 14.32 16.59
N GLU A 63 -1.05 14.75 16.80
CA GLU A 63 -0.65 15.56 17.96
C GLU A 63 -1.49 16.84 18.06
N LYS A 64 -1.68 17.56 16.95
CA LYS A 64 -2.56 18.73 16.92
C LYS A 64 -4.01 18.35 17.18
N ARG A 65 -4.51 17.32 16.48
CA ARG A 65 -5.94 16.95 16.55
C ARG A 65 -6.36 16.41 17.92
N LEU A 66 -5.45 15.77 18.65
CA LEU A 66 -5.68 15.27 20.00
C LEU A 66 -5.74 16.38 21.06
N GLN A 67 -5.23 17.58 20.77
CA GLN A 67 -5.39 18.76 21.64
C GLN A 67 -6.82 19.32 21.55
N ASP A 68 -7.38 19.35 20.34
CA ASP A 68 -8.69 19.94 20.08
C ASP A 68 -9.86 18.99 20.40
N VAL A 69 -9.67 17.69 20.22
CA VAL A 69 -10.77 16.70 20.27
C VAL A 69 -10.73 15.90 21.57
N ARG A 70 -11.84 15.89 22.29
CA ARG A 70 -12.07 15.00 23.44
C ARG A 70 -13.03 13.88 23.09
N CYS A 71 -13.00 12.82 23.89
CA CYS A 71 -14.02 11.79 23.83
C CYS A 71 -15.35 12.33 24.35
N GLU A 72 -16.47 11.77 23.90
CA GLU A 72 -17.82 12.05 24.43
C GLU A 72 -17.93 11.85 25.94
N CYS A 73 -17.15 10.93 26.53
CA CYS A 73 -17.10 10.72 27.98
C CYS A 73 -16.22 11.74 28.72
N GLY A 74 -15.71 12.77 28.03
CA GLY A 74 -14.78 13.77 28.59
C GLY A 74 -13.32 13.30 28.69
N GLY A 75 -13.04 12.02 28.43
CA GLY A 75 -11.69 11.45 28.51
C GLY A 75 -10.73 11.95 27.44
N LYS A 76 -9.43 11.96 27.79
CA LYS A 76 -8.35 12.27 26.86
C LYS A 76 -8.22 11.17 25.81
N LEU A 77 -7.94 11.58 24.58
CA LEU A 77 -7.68 10.68 23.46
C LEU A 77 -6.17 10.54 23.26
N PHE A 78 -5.71 9.34 22.89
CA PHE A 78 -4.33 9.10 22.50
C PHE A 78 -4.27 8.36 21.16
N GLN A 79 -3.19 8.54 20.40
CA GLN A 79 -3.01 7.81 19.14
C GLN A 79 -2.77 6.33 19.42
N SER A 80 -3.59 5.46 18.84
CA SER A 80 -3.52 4.00 19.07
C SER A 80 -2.20 3.36 18.62
N ARG A 81 -1.61 3.85 17.52
CA ARG A 81 -0.28 3.47 17.04
C ARG A 81 0.32 4.58 16.17
N LYS A 82 1.64 4.71 16.15
CA LYS A 82 2.35 5.65 15.25
C LYS A 82 1.93 5.41 13.79
N GLY A 83 1.67 6.49 13.06
CA GLY A 83 1.23 6.44 11.66
C GLY A 83 -0.23 6.04 11.45
N SER A 84 -1.05 6.04 12.52
CA SER A 84 -2.49 5.80 12.45
C SER A 84 -3.29 7.08 12.67
N PHE A 85 -4.40 7.22 11.96
CA PHE A 85 -5.40 8.26 12.21
C PHE A 85 -6.43 7.86 13.27
N ILE A 86 -6.21 6.74 13.95
CA ILE A 86 -7.13 6.21 14.98
C ILE A 86 -6.63 6.65 16.35
N ALA A 87 -7.47 7.40 17.05
CA ALA A 87 -7.32 7.70 18.47
C ALA A 87 -8.17 6.75 19.32
N THR A 88 -7.71 6.45 20.54
CA THR A 88 -8.44 5.66 21.53
C THR A 88 -8.61 6.52 22.78
N CYS A 89 -9.77 6.44 23.42
CA CYS A 89 -10.00 7.08 24.71
C CYS A 89 -9.35 6.28 25.84
N SER A 90 -8.69 6.98 26.77
CA SER A 90 -8.09 6.35 27.95
C SER A 90 -9.11 5.87 28.98
N ILE A 91 -10.34 6.41 28.96
CA ILE A 91 -11.38 6.10 29.96
C ILE A 91 -12.32 5.02 29.45
N CYS A 92 -12.99 5.26 28.32
CA CYS A 92 -14.03 4.35 27.81
C CYS A 92 -13.54 3.39 26.72
N GLY A 93 -12.28 3.48 26.30
CA GLY A 93 -11.72 2.62 25.25
C GLY A 93 -12.29 2.82 23.84
N LYS A 94 -13.26 3.74 23.65
CA LYS A 94 -13.83 4.05 22.33
C LYS A 94 -12.74 4.52 21.36
N ARG A 95 -12.88 4.14 20.09
CA ARG A 95 -11.94 4.43 19.02
C ARG A 95 -12.54 5.44 18.05
N TYR A 96 -11.77 6.47 17.70
CA TYR A 96 -12.19 7.55 16.81
C TYR A 96 -11.21 7.66 15.64
N LYS A 97 -11.76 7.79 14.43
CA LYS A 97 -10.96 8.06 13.23
C LYS A 97 -10.91 9.57 13.01
N LEU A 98 -9.76 10.17 13.31
CA LEU A 98 -9.59 11.63 13.28
C LEU A 98 -9.08 12.17 11.93
N GLY A 99 -8.81 11.28 10.97
CA GLY A 99 -8.36 11.64 9.64
C GLY A 99 -8.40 10.47 8.66
N ALA A 100 -8.12 10.77 7.40
CA ALA A 100 -8.03 9.79 6.32
C ALA A 100 -6.87 10.16 5.38
N ARG A 101 -6.30 9.15 4.71
CA ARG A 101 -5.36 9.41 3.61
C ARG A 101 -6.15 9.90 2.42
N LYS A 102 -5.72 11.00 1.80
CA LYS A 102 -6.17 11.35 0.45
C LYS A 102 -5.65 10.26 -0.49
N ARG A 103 -6.55 9.63 -1.25
CA ARG A 103 -6.16 8.82 -2.40
C ARG A 103 -5.74 9.83 -3.48
N GLY A 104 -4.43 9.93 -3.71
CA GLY A 104 -3.88 10.59 -4.88
C GLY A 104 -3.85 9.64 -6.05
#